data_AF-A0A3C0ZWN4-F1
#
_entry.id   AF-A0A3C0ZWN4-F1
#
_cell.length_a   1.000
_cell.length_b   1.000
_cell.length_c   1.000
_cell.angle_alpha   90.00
_cell.angle_beta   90.00
_cell.angle_gamma   90.00
#
_symmetry.space_group_name_H-M   'P 1'
#
loop_
_entity.id
_entity.type
_entity.pdbx_description
1 polymer ?
#
loop_
_entity_poly.entity_id
_entity_poly.type
_entity_poly.pdbx_seq_one_letter_code
_entity_poly.pdbx_strand_id
1 'polypeptide(L)'
;GMPLSEDGMISKEADGSFNEDYCKWCYADGTYTYSDMDDLIDVCVGHMANENFSEEQARSYMKQMLPKLDYWKRYDELSDGGQFEAFKKQLIEEINALHIEGMPKVEKLNALVGKYVNLAYRLPGGASVKFLDDNTTYLGNQLEPEFGGDRCFGVLANMDFILVSTYGKDGADPELVLYKKR
;
A
#
# COMPACT_ATOMS: atom_id res chain seq x y z
N GLY A 1 9.43 16.21 14.47
CA GLY A 1 8.27 15.44 13.99
C GLY A 1 7.38 16.26 13.08
N MET A 2 6.56 15.57 12.28
CA MET A 2 5.45 16.16 11.53
C MET A 2 4.36 16.66 12.50
N PRO A 3 3.58 17.69 12.17
CA PRO A 3 2.42 18.10 12.96
C PRO A 3 1.28 17.08 12.80
N LEU A 4 1.34 15.99 13.57
CA LEU A 4 0.33 14.92 13.59
C LEU A 4 -0.64 15.20 14.75
N SER A 5 -1.76 15.84 14.45
CA SER A 5 -2.78 16.19 15.44
C SER A 5 -3.83 15.10 15.66
N GLU A 6 -3.81 14.03 14.87
CA GLU A 6 -4.76 12.92 14.94
C GLU A 6 -4.03 11.59 15.15
N ASP A 7 -4.35 10.89 16.24
CA ASP A 7 -3.79 9.57 16.59
C ASP A 7 -3.94 8.54 15.45
N GLY A 8 -4.99 8.69 14.63
CA GLY A 8 -5.24 7.87 13.45
C GLY A 8 -4.27 8.09 12.29
N MET A 9 -3.37 9.07 12.39
CA MET A 9 -2.33 9.38 11.42
C MET A 9 -0.92 9.08 11.92
N ILE A 10 -0.74 8.72 13.19
CA ILE A 10 0.57 8.42 13.80
C ILE A 10 1.02 7.01 13.40
N SER A 11 2.29 6.83 13.04
CA SER A 11 2.84 5.51 12.69
C SER A 11 3.04 4.62 13.92
N LYS A 12 3.39 3.36 13.69
CA LYS A 12 3.68 2.39 14.74
C LYS A 12 4.99 1.66 14.51
N GLU A 13 5.67 1.37 15.61
CA GLU A 13 6.81 0.46 15.66
C GLU A 13 6.37 -1.00 15.51
N ALA A 14 7.32 -1.90 15.25
CA ALA A 14 7.06 -3.34 15.12
C ALA A 14 6.46 -3.99 16.39
N ASP A 15 6.65 -3.36 17.56
CA ASP A 15 6.05 -3.79 18.83
C ASP A 15 4.65 -3.18 19.09
N GLY A 16 4.15 -2.38 18.14
CA GLY A 16 2.84 -1.74 18.19
C GLY A 16 2.79 -0.41 18.96
N SER A 17 3.93 0.08 19.48
CA SER A 17 4.03 1.41 20.10
C SER A 17 3.90 2.54 19.05
N PHE A 18 3.43 3.71 19.46
CA PHE A 18 3.28 4.87 18.57
C PHE A 18 4.63 5.51 18.26
N ASN A 19 4.82 5.88 16.99
CA ASN A 19 5.96 6.66 16.54
C ASN A 19 5.45 8.02 16.05
N GLU A 20 5.60 9.04 16.91
CA GLU A 20 5.15 10.42 16.64
C GLU A 20 6.04 11.17 15.64
N ASP A 21 7.18 10.60 15.26
CA ASP A 21 8.09 11.21 14.30
C ASP A 21 7.60 11.08 12.86
N TYR A 22 6.78 10.06 12.58
CA TYR A 22 6.30 9.72 11.24
C TYR A 22 4.79 9.47 11.23
N CYS A 23 4.16 9.75 10.09
CA CYS A 23 2.76 9.36 9.91
C CYS A 23 2.67 7.90 9.46
N LYS A 24 1.52 7.25 9.69
CA LYS A 24 1.25 5.85 9.30
C LYS A 24 1.50 5.54 7.82
N TRP A 25 1.50 6.59 6.99
CA TRP A 25 1.77 6.44 5.57
C TRP A 25 3.25 6.41 5.28
N CYS A 26 4.11 7.09 6.05
CA CYS A 26 5.56 7.13 5.86
C CYS A 26 6.28 5.94 6.50
N TYR A 27 5.69 5.36 7.54
CA TYR A 27 6.29 4.32 8.36
C TYR A 27 5.20 3.38 8.88
N ALA A 28 5.38 2.08 8.70
CA ALA A 28 4.48 1.05 9.20
C ALA A 28 5.27 -0.18 9.63
N ASP A 29 4.95 -0.71 10.81
CA ASP A 29 5.48 -1.97 11.35
C ASP A 29 7.02 -2.05 11.33
N GLY A 30 7.68 -0.95 11.72
CA GLY A 30 9.15 -0.90 11.75
C GLY A 30 9.83 -0.56 10.40
N THR A 31 9.04 -0.44 9.32
CA THR A 31 9.56 -0.29 7.96
C THR A 31 9.04 0.98 7.29
N TYR A 32 9.92 1.66 6.55
CA TYR A 32 9.49 2.77 5.71
C TYR A 32 8.78 2.24 4.46
N THR A 33 7.62 2.79 4.20
CA THR A 33 6.70 2.40 3.11
C THR A 33 7.04 3.09 1.78
N TYR A 34 7.86 4.14 1.83
CA TYR A 34 8.31 4.90 0.66
C TYR A 34 9.83 5.10 0.68
N SER A 35 10.44 4.71 -0.43
CA SER A 35 11.84 4.93 -0.77
C SER A 35 12.03 6.04 -1.80
N ASP A 36 10.94 6.60 -2.34
CA ASP A 36 11.03 7.74 -3.25
C ASP A 36 10.27 8.94 -2.66
N MET A 37 10.95 10.08 -2.61
CA MET A 37 10.40 11.30 -2.01
C MET A 37 9.28 11.87 -2.89
N ASP A 38 9.42 11.83 -4.21
CA ASP A 38 8.41 12.34 -5.13
C ASP A 38 7.15 11.46 -5.09
N ASP A 39 7.29 10.12 -4.95
CA ASP A 39 6.15 9.22 -4.72
C ASP A 39 5.42 9.52 -3.41
N LEU A 40 6.17 9.75 -2.31
CA LEU A 40 5.58 10.16 -1.04
C LEU A 40 4.88 11.52 -1.16
N ILE A 41 5.48 12.47 -1.89
CA ILE A 41 4.87 13.78 -2.15
C ILE A 41 3.55 13.59 -2.90
N ASP A 42 3.49 12.75 -3.93
CA ASP A 42 2.27 12.53 -4.71
C ASP A 42 1.13 11.98 -3.84
N VAL A 43 1.44 11.03 -2.97
CA VAL A 43 0.45 10.47 -2.02
C VAL A 43 0.01 11.53 -1.00
N CYS A 44 0.95 12.25 -0.39
CA CYS A 44 0.61 13.31 0.56
C CYS A 44 -0.20 14.44 -0.08
N VAL A 45 0.11 14.81 -1.33
CA VAL A 45 -0.67 15.80 -2.10
C VAL A 45 -2.11 15.36 -2.26
N GLY A 46 -2.35 14.10 -2.66
CA GLY A 46 -3.70 13.56 -2.83
C GLY A 46 -4.53 13.55 -1.54
N HIS A 47 -3.88 13.45 -0.37
CA HIS A 47 -4.56 13.49 0.93
C HIS A 47 -4.69 14.89 1.54
N MET A 48 -3.76 15.80 1.23
CA MET A 48 -3.73 17.14 1.82
C MET A 48 -4.51 18.16 1.01
N ALA A 49 -4.60 17.98 -0.31
CA ALA A 49 -5.28 18.91 -1.19
C ALA A 49 -6.78 18.94 -0.89
N ASN A 50 -7.34 20.14 -0.79
CA ASN A 50 -8.75 20.40 -0.57
C ASN A 50 -9.11 21.81 -1.09
N GLU A 51 -10.37 22.23 -0.94
CA GLU A 51 -10.86 23.53 -1.42
C GLU A 51 -10.05 24.74 -0.92
N ASN A 52 -9.39 24.62 0.25
CA ASN A 52 -8.58 25.68 0.86
C ASN A 52 -7.06 25.48 0.71
N PHE A 53 -6.62 24.37 0.11
CA PHE A 53 -5.21 24.01 -0.02
C PHE A 53 -4.97 23.26 -1.32
N SER A 54 -4.39 23.93 -2.32
CA SER A 54 -4.25 23.34 -3.66
C SER A 54 -3.20 22.23 -3.69
N GLU A 55 -3.30 21.36 -4.70
CA GLU A 55 -2.28 20.32 -4.93
C GLU A 55 -0.87 20.90 -5.09
N GLU A 56 -0.74 22.04 -5.76
CA GLU A 56 0.53 22.73 -5.94
C GLU A 56 1.09 23.26 -4.60
N GLN A 57 0.23 23.79 -3.73
CA GLN A 57 0.60 24.24 -2.40
C GLN A 57 1.02 23.06 -1.52
N ALA A 58 0.28 21.95 -1.58
CA ALA A 58 0.64 20.70 -0.90
C ALA A 58 1.98 20.16 -1.38
N ARG A 59 2.21 20.13 -2.70
CA ARG A 59 3.45 19.64 -3.31
C ARG A 59 4.65 20.49 -2.87
N SER A 60 4.50 21.82 -2.92
CA SER A 60 5.53 22.76 -2.48
C SER A 60 5.84 22.62 -0.99
N TYR A 61 4.80 22.49 -0.16
CA TYR A 61 4.93 22.30 1.27
C TYR A 61 5.66 20.98 1.62
N MET A 62 5.28 19.87 0.99
CA MET A 62 5.92 18.57 1.21
C MET A 62 7.38 18.57 0.72
N LYS A 63 7.69 19.18 -0.43
CA LYS A 63 9.08 19.36 -0.91
C LYS A 63 9.95 20.16 0.06
N GLN A 64 9.38 21.08 0.83
CA GLN A 64 10.13 21.84 1.84
C GLN A 64 10.21 21.12 3.19
N MET A 65 9.20 20.31 3.54
CA MET A 65 9.15 19.62 4.83
C MET A 65 9.94 18.31 4.83
N LEU A 66 9.75 17.45 3.83
CA LEU A 66 10.32 16.09 3.82
C LEU A 66 11.84 16.09 4.03
N PRO A 67 12.65 16.94 3.34
CA PRO A 67 14.10 16.99 3.56
C PRO A 67 14.52 17.36 4.99
N LYS A 68 13.62 17.92 5.80
CA LYS A 68 13.89 18.31 7.20
C LYS A 68 13.62 17.18 8.19
N LEU A 69 12.97 16.08 7.77
CA LEU A 69 12.73 14.91 8.61
C LEU A 69 14.00 14.06 8.70
N ASP A 70 14.24 13.45 9.86
CA ASP A 70 15.49 12.75 10.13
C ASP A 70 15.66 11.47 9.29
N TYR A 71 14.55 10.88 8.81
CA TYR A 71 14.60 9.82 7.80
C TYR A 71 15.24 10.31 6.51
N TRP A 72 14.79 11.45 5.97
CA TRP A 72 15.28 12.01 4.71
C TRP A 72 16.68 12.61 4.82
N LYS A 73 17.06 13.12 6.00
CA LYS A 73 18.45 13.54 6.28
C LYS A 73 19.42 12.37 6.31
N ARG A 74 18.97 11.23 6.81
CA ARG A 74 19.75 9.99 6.91
C ARG A 74 19.45 9.04 5.75
N TYR A 75 18.67 9.46 4.75
CA TYR A 75 18.21 8.58 3.69
C TYR A 75 19.38 8.05 2.87
N ASP A 76 20.43 8.83 2.64
CA ASP A 76 21.65 8.31 2.01
C ASP A 76 22.38 7.22 2.84
N GLU A 77 22.11 7.13 4.16
CA GLU A 77 22.71 6.16 5.09
C GLU A 77 21.78 4.99 5.49
N LEU A 78 20.46 5.20 5.44
CA LEU A 78 19.40 4.27 5.84
C LEU A 78 18.57 3.75 4.65
N SER A 79 18.70 4.36 3.48
CA SER A 79 18.14 3.82 2.25
C SER A 79 18.65 2.41 2.09
N ASP A 80 17.75 1.50 1.80
CA ASP A 80 18.10 0.14 1.40
C ASP A 80 18.84 0.09 0.05
N GLY A 81 19.31 1.23 -0.47
CA GLY A 81 19.98 1.35 -1.76
C GLY A 81 19.01 1.19 -2.93
N GLY A 82 17.70 1.40 -2.72
CA GLY A 82 16.65 1.15 -3.71
C GLY A 82 16.24 -0.32 -3.82
N GLN A 83 16.62 -1.17 -2.86
CA GLN A 83 16.26 -2.60 -2.85
C GLN A 83 14.75 -2.81 -2.79
N PHE A 84 14.01 -1.98 -2.04
CA PHE A 84 12.56 -2.08 -1.92
C PHE A 84 11.84 -1.68 -3.21
N GLU A 85 12.29 -0.64 -3.92
CA GLU A 85 11.75 -0.33 -5.25
C GLU A 85 12.11 -1.41 -6.28
N ALA A 86 13.34 -1.94 -6.23
CA ALA A 86 13.70 -3.09 -7.07
C ALA A 86 12.80 -4.29 -6.79
N PHE A 87 12.49 -4.56 -5.52
CA PHE A 87 11.57 -5.61 -5.10
C PHE A 87 10.13 -5.35 -5.55
N LYS A 88 9.61 -4.12 -5.42
CA LYS A 88 8.28 -3.74 -5.93
C LYS A 88 8.20 -3.91 -7.44
N LYS A 89 9.22 -3.48 -8.17
CA LYS A 89 9.30 -3.66 -9.63
C LYS A 89 9.33 -5.14 -10.00
N GLN A 90 10.12 -5.94 -9.30
CA GLN A 90 10.15 -7.39 -9.50
C GLN A 90 8.78 -8.02 -9.23
N LEU A 91 8.10 -7.65 -8.14
CA LEU A 91 6.75 -8.10 -7.83
C LEU A 91 5.76 -7.73 -8.93
N ILE A 92 5.81 -6.50 -9.43
CA ILE A 92 4.96 -6.03 -10.53
C ILE A 92 5.20 -6.88 -11.79
N GLU A 93 6.45 -7.16 -12.14
CA GLU A 93 6.80 -8.04 -13.26
C GLU A 93 6.27 -9.47 -13.04
N GLU A 94 6.44 -10.02 -11.84
CA GLU A 94 5.94 -11.35 -11.47
C GLU A 94 4.41 -11.45 -11.54
N ILE A 95 3.68 -10.43 -11.05
CA ILE A 95 2.22 -10.39 -11.08
C ILE A 95 1.71 -10.30 -12.52
N ASN A 96 2.30 -9.41 -13.33
CA ASN A 96 1.92 -9.25 -14.73
C ASN A 96 2.23 -10.51 -15.56
N ALA A 97 3.26 -11.27 -15.21
CA ALA A 97 3.60 -12.55 -15.82
C ALA A 97 2.64 -13.70 -15.45
N LEU A 98 1.68 -13.49 -14.53
CA LEU A 98 0.64 -14.48 -14.23
C LEU A 98 -0.42 -14.58 -15.34
N HIS A 99 -0.50 -13.60 -16.25
CA HIS A 99 -1.43 -13.58 -17.37
C HIS A 99 -2.89 -13.88 -16.97
N ILE A 100 -3.36 -13.20 -15.92
CA ILE A 100 -4.74 -13.34 -15.41
C ILE A 100 -5.69 -12.66 -16.40
N GLU A 101 -6.64 -13.43 -16.94
CA GLU A 101 -7.59 -12.96 -17.94
C GLU A 101 -8.46 -11.80 -17.41
N GLY A 102 -8.52 -10.70 -18.16
CA GLY A 102 -9.32 -9.51 -17.84
C GLY A 102 -8.75 -8.62 -16.74
N MET A 103 -7.66 -9.01 -16.08
CA MET A 103 -6.94 -8.15 -15.15
C MET A 103 -6.01 -7.21 -15.93
N PRO A 104 -6.14 -5.88 -15.78
CA PRO A 104 -5.24 -4.96 -16.45
C PRO A 104 -3.83 -5.08 -15.89
N LYS A 105 -2.87 -4.48 -16.60
CA LYS A 105 -1.47 -4.42 -16.15
C LYS A 105 -1.36 -3.69 -14.81
N VAL A 106 -0.65 -4.31 -13.88
CA VAL A 106 -0.26 -3.67 -12.61
C VAL A 106 0.88 -2.71 -12.91
N GLU A 107 0.68 -1.42 -12.64
CA GLU A 107 1.72 -0.39 -12.81
C GLU A 107 2.32 0.07 -11.48
N LYS A 108 1.57 -0.09 -10.39
CA LYS A 108 1.96 0.37 -9.05
C LYS A 108 1.45 -0.59 -7.99
N LEU A 109 2.24 -0.73 -6.93
CA LEU A 109 1.85 -1.38 -5.68
C LEU A 109 1.95 -0.37 -4.53
N ASN A 110 0.88 -0.29 -3.75
CA ASN A 110 0.77 0.56 -2.58
C ASN A 110 0.94 -0.26 -1.30
N ALA A 111 1.42 0.36 -0.23
CA ALA A 111 1.43 -0.26 1.09
C ALA A 111 0.00 -0.24 1.67
N LEU A 112 -0.57 -1.43 1.89
CA LEU A 112 -1.94 -1.63 2.37
C LEU A 112 -1.90 -2.41 3.68
N VAL A 113 -2.39 -1.79 4.75
CA VAL A 113 -2.49 -2.45 6.06
C VAL A 113 -3.57 -3.52 5.99
N GLY A 114 -3.21 -4.76 6.38
CA GLY A 114 -4.03 -5.95 6.29
C GLY A 114 -5.44 -5.75 6.82
N LYS A 115 -5.61 -5.07 7.95
CA LYS A 115 -6.92 -4.77 8.55
C LYS A 115 -7.96 -4.21 7.56
N TYR A 116 -7.54 -3.40 6.59
CA TYR A 116 -8.45 -2.76 5.63
C TYR A 116 -8.69 -3.58 4.37
N VAL A 117 -7.85 -4.58 4.09
CA VAL A 117 -7.87 -5.38 2.86
C VAL A 117 -8.05 -6.88 3.10
N ASN A 118 -8.16 -7.30 4.36
CA ASN A 118 -8.31 -8.69 4.77
C ASN A 118 -9.76 -9.16 4.62
N LEU A 119 -10.14 -9.39 3.36
CA LEU A 119 -11.46 -9.88 2.99
C LEU A 119 -11.69 -11.32 3.46
N ALA A 120 -12.94 -11.65 3.75
CA ALA A 120 -13.35 -12.96 4.25
C ALA A 120 -13.94 -13.79 3.09
N TYR A 121 -13.15 -14.75 2.59
CA TYR A 121 -13.48 -15.55 1.41
C TYR A 121 -14.36 -16.74 1.79
N ARG A 122 -15.45 -16.96 1.06
CA ARG A 122 -16.36 -18.07 1.32
C ARG A 122 -15.89 -19.32 0.59
N LEU A 123 -15.65 -20.39 1.36
CA LEU A 123 -15.28 -21.70 0.82
C LEU A 123 -16.53 -22.49 0.41
N PRO A 124 -16.41 -23.50 -0.49
CA PRO A 124 -17.55 -24.33 -0.91
C PRO A 124 -18.29 -25.02 0.25
N GLY A 125 -17.61 -25.29 1.36
CA GLY A 125 -18.20 -25.86 2.58
C GLY A 125 -18.97 -24.87 3.46
N GLY A 126 -19.10 -23.60 3.04
CA GLY A 126 -19.79 -22.54 3.78
C GLY A 126 -18.95 -21.86 4.88
N ALA A 127 -17.78 -22.40 5.20
CA ALA A 127 -16.80 -21.73 6.06
C ALA A 127 -16.24 -20.48 5.38
N SER A 128 -15.85 -19.49 6.17
CA SER A 128 -15.16 -18.28 5.70
C SER A 128 -13.73 -18.24 6.23
N VAL A 129 -12.79 -17.83 5.38
CA VAL A 129 -11.36 -17.76 5.71
C VAL A 129 -10.79 -16.39 5.33
N LYS A 130 -9.88 -15.90 6.17
CA LYS A 130 -9.04 -14.73 5.93
C LYS A 130 -7.62 -15.21 5.66
N PHE A 131 -6.98 -14.69 4.61
CA PHE A 131 -5.63 -15.10 4.21
C PHE A 131 -4.54 -14.15 4.73
N LEU A 132 -4.92 -12.98 5.21
CA LEU A 132 -3.99 -11.95 5.66
C LEU A 132 -3.99 -11.84 7.19
N ASP A 133 -2.95 -11.24 7.72
CA ASP A 133 -2.87 -10.76 9.09
C ASP A 133 -3.28 -9.28 9.12
N ASP A 134 -4.18 -8.91 10.03
CA ASP A 134 -4.68 -7.54 10.16
C ASP A 134 -3.59 -6.53 10.54
N ASN A 135 -2.50 -6.99 11.17
CA ASN A 135 -1.38 -6.17 11.62
C ASN A 135 -0.17 -6.23 10.68
N THR A 136 -0.31 -6.84 9.50
CA THR A 136 0.77 -6.86 8.51
C THR A 136 0.47 -5.89 7.37
N THR A 137 1.50 -5.19 6.93
CA THR A 137 1.45 -4.36 5.72
C THR A 137 1.78 -5.20 4.48
N TYR A 138 0.93 -5.11 3.45
CA TYR A 138 1.07 -5.80 2.17
C TYR A 138 1.29 -4.81 1.03
N LEU A 139 1.91 -5.25 -0.06
CA LEU A 139 2.00 -4.49 -1.31
C LEU A 139 0.81 -4.86 -2.20
N GLY A 140 -0.01 -3.89 -2.59
CA GLY A 140 -1.21 -4.20 -3.36
C GLY A 140 -1.81 -3.05 -4.14
N ASN A 141 -2.83 -3.39 -4.93
CA ASN A 141 -3.58 -2.43 -5.72
C ASN A 141 -4.98 -2.97 -6.06
N GLN A 142 -5.94 -2.08 -6.25
CA GLN A 142 -7.25 -2.40 -6.80
C GLN A 142 -7.26 -1.98 -8.28
N LEU A 143 -7.78 -2.86 -9.15
CA LEU A 143 -7.76 -2.66 -10.59
C LEU A 143 -9.15 -2.88 -11.18
N GLU A 144 -9.57 -1.99 -12.07
CA GLU A 144 -10.81 -2.15 -12.83
C GLU A 144 -10.60 -3.17 -13.97
N PRO A 145 -11.50 -4.14 -14.19
CA PRO A 145 -11.35 -5.13 -15.25
C PRO A 145 -11.35 -4.49 -16.64
N GLU A 146 -10.55 -5.04 -17.55
CA GLU A 146 -10.44 -4.53 -18.93
C GLU A 146 -11.77 -4.60 -19.71
N PHE A 147 -12.64 -5.55 -19.35
CA PHE A 147 -13.92 -5.78 -20.01
C PHE A 147 -15.10 -5.08 -19.30
N GLY A 148 -14.81 -4.27 -18.27
CA GLY A 148 -15.82 -3.66 -17.41
C GLY A 148 -16.55 -4.67 -16.51
N GLY A 149 -17.53 -4.17 -15.75
CA GLY A 149 -18.36 -4.97 -14.84
C GLY A 149 -18.47 -4.36 -13.44
N ASP A 150 -19.24 -5.02 -12.58
CA ASP A 150 -19.54 -4.52 -11.22
C ASP A 150 -18.51 -5.00 -10.17
N ARG A 151 -17.46 -5.70 -10.61
CA ARG A 151 -16.40 -6.26 -9.77
C ARG A 151 -15.06 -5.65 -10.13
N CYS A 152 -14.15 -5.59 -9.17
CA CYS A 152 -12.77 -5.20 -9.38
C CYS A 152 -11.81 -6.32 -8.98
N PHE A 153 -10.58 -6.24 -9.47
CA PHE A 153 -9.49 -7.08 -9.02
C PHE A 153 -8.80 -6.44 -7.82
N GLY A 154 -8.49 -7.24 -6.81
CA GLY A 154 -7.54 -6.89 -5.75
C GLY A 154 -6.30 -7.75 -5.87
N VAL A 155 -5.15 -7.09 -5.93
CA VAL A 155 -3.82 -7.69 -5.92
C VAL A 155 -3.17 -7.38 -4.58
N LEU A 156 -2.66 -8.40 -3.90
CA LEU A 156 -1.94 -8.29 -2.63
C LEU A 156 -0.74 -9.23 -2.63
N ALA A 157 0.43 -8.73 -2.24
CA ALA A 157 1.66 -9.51 -2.27
C ALA A 157 2.61 -9.09 -1.13
N ASN A 158 3.49 -10.00 -0.76
CA ASN A 158 4.64 -9.75 0.11
C ASN A 158 5.83 -10.63 -0.34
N MET A 159 6.80 -10.87 0.54
CA MET A 159 7.93 -11.77 0.25
C MET A 159 7.50 -13.24 0.06
N ASP A 160 6.39 -13.66 0.66
CA ASP A 160 5.99 -15.07 0.76
C ASP A 160 4.94 -15.48 -0.28
N PHE A 161 4.11 -14.55 -0.74
CA PHE A 161 3.02 -14.87 -1.66
C PHE A 161 2.56 -13.71 -2.55
N ILE A 162 1.80 -14.07 -3.58
CA ILE A 162 0.94 -13.22 -4.39
C ILE A 162 -0.49 -13.76 -4.29
N LEU A 163 -1.43 -12.90 -3.94
CA LEU A 163 -2.85 -13.16 -3.87
C LEU A 163 -3.56 -12.23 -4.87
N VAL A 164 -4.37 -12.81 -5.74
CA VAL A 164 -5.27 -12.08 -6.63
C VAL A 164 -6.69 -12.54 -6.37
N SER A 165 -7.60 -11.58 -6.23
CA SER A 165 -9.02 -11.82 -5.99
C SER A 165 -9.88 -10.90 -6.84
N THR A 166 -11.15 -11.26 -7.00
CA THR A 166 -12.18 -10.31 -7.42
C THR A 166 -13.17 -10.07 -6.29
N TYR A 167 -13.77 -8.89 -6.25
CA TYR A 167 -14.83 -8.57 -5.31
C TYR A 167 -15.73 -7.48 -5.89
N GLY A 168 -16.97 -7.43 -5.40
CA GLY A 168 -17.90 -6.33 -5.67
C GLY A 168 -17.58 -5.09 -4.84
N LYS A 169 -18.46 -4.09 -4.94
CA LYS A 169 -18.33 -2.82 -4.21
C LYS A 169 -18.00 -3.03 -2.73
N ASP A 170 -17.07 -2.22 -2.21
CA ASP A 170 -16.63 -2.22 -0.81
C ASP A 170 -16.07 -3.58 -0.33
N GLY A 171 -15.55 -4.42 -1.23
CA GLY A 171 -14.98 -5.74 -0.90
C GLY A 171 -16.03 -6.85 -0.76
N ALA A 172 -17.25 -6.63 -1.24
CA ALA A 172 -18.34 -7.60 -1.14
C ALA A 172 -18.09 -8.86 -1.98
N ASP A 173 -18.58 -10.00 -1.49
CA ASP A 173 -18.54 -11.30 -2.17
C ASP A 173 -17.17 -11.63 -2.80
N PRO A 174 -16.08 -11.65 -1.99
CA PRO A 174 -14.73 -11.83 -2.50
C PRO A 174 -14.50 -13.26 -2.98
N GLU A 175 -13.90 -13.37 -4.15
CA GLU A 175 -13.55 -14.63 -4.81
C GLU A 175 -12.04 -14.67 -5.05
N LEU A 176 -11.40 -15.74 -4.59
CA LEU A 176 -9.99 -15.95 -4.82
C LEU A 176 -9.79 -16.38 -6.28
N VAL A 177 -9.03 -15.59 -7.05
CA VAL A 177 -8.65 -15.92 -8.43
C VAL A 177 -7.38 -16.74 -8.43
N LEU A 178 -6.38 -16.31 -7.64
CA LEU A 178 -5.08 -16.94 -7.59
C LEU A 178 -4.42 -16.73 -6.23
N TYR A 179 -3.78 -17.77 -5.73
CA TYR A 179 -2.83 -17.69 -4.63
C TYR A 179 -1.56 -18.42 -5.05
N LYS A 180 -0.45 -17.69 -5.13
CA LYS A 180 0.86 -18.23 -5.51
C LYS A 180 1.84 -17.95 -4.39
N LYS A 181 2.40 -19.02 -3.83
CA LYS A 181 3.54 -18.93 -2.91
C LYS A 181 4.80 -18.55 -3.69
N ARG A 182 5.61 -17.66 -3.13
CA ARG A 182 6.90 -17.22 -3.67
C ARG A 182 8.06 -18.00 -3.04
#